data_AF-A0A1Y5FEX1-F1
#
_entry.id   AF-A0A1Y5FEX1-F1
#
_cell.length_a   1.000
_cell.length_b   1.000
_cell.length_c   1.000
_cell.angle_alpha   90.00
_cell.angle_beta   90.00
_cell.angle_gamma   90.00
#
_symmetry.space_group_name_H-M   'P 1'
#
loop_
_entity.id
_entity.type
_entity.pdbx_description
1 polymer ?
#
loop_
_entity_poly.entity_id
_entity_poly.type
_entity_poly.pdbx_seq_one_letter_code
_entity_poly.pdbx_strand_id
1 'polypeptide(L)'
;MKFAFVIVFAFFVSIAARSRDLSYKEKMSVLAVKNHLNLKDYFVGQIDPNTLPLKDYISFKVLEQSCVPVASALENISEAEEELKDQSKKLRVFYEGCMEGTLGLGYLYQKYSK
;
A
#
# COMPACT_ATOMS: atom_id res chain seq x y z
N MET A 1 -13.34 -31.04 -26.92
CA MET A 1 -12.20 -31.34 -26.02
C MET A 1 -11.45 -30.10 -25.53
N LYS A 2 -11.12 -29.11 -26.37
CA LYS A 2 -10.36 -27.91 -25.95
C LYS A 2 -11.07 -27.05 -24.89
N PHE A 3 -12.39 -26.88 -24.98
CA PHE A 3 -13.16 -26.08 -24.02
C PHE A 3 -13.29 -26.70 -22.63
N ALA A 4 -13.36 -28.03 -22.54
CA ALA A 4 -13.40 -28.73 -21.25
C ALA A 4 -12.13 -28.50 -20.44
N PHE A 5 -10.98 -28.47 -21.11
CA PHE A 5 -9.69 -28.19 -20.47
C PHE A 5 -9.63 -26.77 -19.89
N VAL A 6 -10.16 -25.78 -20.62
CA VAL A 6 -10.22 -24.38 -20.15
C VAL A 6 -11.13 -24.23 -18.93
N ILE A 7 -12.29 -24.90 -18.93
CA ILE A 7 -13.24 -24.85 -17.80
C ILE A 7 -12.63 -25.51 -16.56
N VAL A 8 -11.98 -26.66 -16.72
CA VAL A 8 -11.31 -27.34 -15.61
C VAL A 8 -10.14 -26.50 -15.07
N PHE A 9 -9.33 -25.90 -15.94
CA PHE A 9 -8.22 -25.05 -15.53
C PHE A 9 -8.70 -23.79 -14.79
N ALA A 10 -9.77 -23.14 -15.29
CA ALA A 10 -10.39 -21.99 -14.62
C ALA A 10 -10.96 -22.36 -13.24
N PHE A 11 -11.51 -23.58 -13.09
CA PHE A 11 -12.01 -24.07 -11.82
C PHE A 11 -10.89 -24.33 -10.80
N PHE A 12 -9.78 -24.94 -11.23
CA PHE A 12 -8.60 -25.11 -10.36
C PHE A 12 -7.94 -23.78 -9.98
N VAL A 13 -7.84 -22.83 -10.91
CA VAL A 13 -7.36 -21.47 -10.61
C VAL A 13 -8.29 -20.76 -9.63
N SER A 14 -9.60 -20.95 -9.75
CA SER A 14 -10.59 -20.37 -8.83
C SER A 14 -10.51 -20.96 -7.41
N ILE A 15 -10.17 -22.25 -7.28
CA ILE A 15 -9.94 -22.90 -5.97
C ILE A 15 -8.61 -22.47 -5.35
N ALA A 16 -7.56 -22.28 -6.17
CA ALA A 16 -6.26 -21.77 -5.73
C ALA A 16 -6.34 -20.29 -5.30
N ALA A 17 -7.24 -19.50 -5.89
CA ALA A 17 -7.49 -18.11 -5.52
C ALA A 17 -8.34 -17.93 -4.25
N ARG A 18 -8.43 -18.93 -3.37
CA ARG A 18 -9.06 -18.76 -2.04
C ARG A 18 -8.22 -17.76 -1.24
N SER A 19 -8.70 -16.52 -1.20
CA SER A 19 -8.16 -15.50 -0.30
C SER A 19 -8.24 -16.02 1.13
N ARG A 20 -7.09 -16.16 1.78
CA ARG A 20 -7.00 -16.55 3.19
C ARG A 20 -7.80 -15.59 4.06
N ASP A 21 -8.46 -16.12 5.08
CA ASP A 21 -9.09 -15.29 6.11
C ASP A 21 -8.02 -14.68 7.01
N LEU A 22 -7.86 -13.35 6.97
CA LEU A 22 -6.88 -12.63 7.78
C LEU A 22 -7.24 -12.70 9.27
N SER A 23 -6.24 -12.85 10.14
CA SER A 23 -6.43 -12.74 11.59
C SER A 23 -6.87 -11.31 11.98
N TYR A 24 -7.45 -11.14 13.17
CA TYR A 24 -7.86 -9.81 13.66
C TYR A 24 -6.70 -8.80 13.65
N LYS A 25 -5.49 -9.22 14.06
CA LYS A 25 -4.30 -8.35 14.07
C LYS A 25 -3.93 -7.91 12.66
N GLU A 26 -3.94 -8.83 11.71
CA GLU A 26 -3.65 -8.53 10.31
C GLU A 26 -4.73 -7.64 9.70
N LYS A 27 -6.02 -7.91 9.96
CA LYS A 27 -7.14 -7.05 9.52
C LYS A 27 -6.96 -5.62 10.00
N MET A 28 -6.59 -5.43 11.28
CA MET A 28 -6.34 -4.10 11.83
C MET A 28 -5.10 -3.43 11.23
N SER A 29 -3.99 -4.16 11.07
CA SER A 29 -2.78 -3.61 10.44
C SER A 29 -3.01 -3.23 8.97
N VAL A 30 -3.70 -4.08 8.21
CA VAL A 30 -4.09 -3.83 6.82
C VAL A 30 -4.98 -2.60 6.73
N LEU A 31 -5.97 -2.47 7.61
CA LEU A 31 -6.86 -1.30 7.66
C LEU A 31 -6.08 -0.01 7.94
N ALA A 32 -5.19 -0.02 8.94
CA ALA A 32 -4.36 1.14 9.28
C ALA A 32 -3.48 1.58 8.11
N VAL A 33 -2.83 0.62 7.44
CA VAL A 33 -2.01 0.88 6.25
C VAL A 33 -2.86 1.48 5.12
N LYS A 34 -4.01 0.88 4.80
CA LYS A 34 -4.91 1.40 3.75
C LYS A 34 -5.34 2.83 4.01
N ASN A 35 -5.70 3.15 5.25
CA ASN A 35 -6.09 4.51 5.64
C ASN A 35 -4.93 5.49 5.44
N HIS A 36 -3.70 5.09 5.77
CA HIS A 36 -2.51 5.92 5.55
C HIS A 36 -2.16 6.12 4.07
N LEU A 37 -2.29 5.07 3.25
CA LEU A 37 -2.09 5.19 1.80
C LEU A 37 -3.06 6.21 1.21
N ASN A 38 -4.34 6.15 1.59
CA ASN A 38 -5.34 7.12 1.17
C ASN A 38 -4.98 8.56 1.59
N LEU A 39 -4.45 8.74 2.81
CA LEU A 39 -4.01 10.05 3.29
C LEU A 39 -2.80 10.57 2.49
N LYS A 40 -1.84 9.70 2.18
CA LYS A 40 -0.69 10.04 1.33
C LYS A 40 -1.15 10.44 -0.07
N ASP A 41 -2.08 9.71 -0.67
CA ASP A 41 -2.63 10.02 -1.98
C ASP A 41 -3.43 11.33 -1.97
N TYR A 42 -4.15 11.62 -0.89
CA TYR A 42 -4.78 12.91 -0.68
C TYR A 42 -3.74 14.04 -0.73
N PHE A 43 -2.66 13.97 0.07
CA PHE A 43 -1.66 15.04 0.07
C PHE A 43 -0.96 15.20 -1.29
N VAL A 44 -0.60 14.10 -1.95
CA VAL A 44 0.00 14.14 -3.29
C VAL A 44 -0.95 14.80 -4.30
N GLY A 45 -2.25 14.53 -4.21
CA GLY A 45 -3.25 15.12 -5.10
C GLY A 45 -3.52 16.61 -4.86
N GLN A 46 -3.19 17.14 -3.68
CA GLN A 46 -3.41 18.55 -3.34
C GLN A 46 -2.18 19.44 -3.56
N ILE A 47 -0.98 18.88 -3.61
CA ILE A 47 0.26 19.65 -3.81
C ILE A 47 0.53 19.80 -5.31
N ASP A 48 0.58 21.03 -5.83
CA ASP A 48 1.05 21.28 -7.21
C ASP A 48 2.59 21.33 -7.26
N PRO A 49 3.25 20.31 -7.82
CA PRO A 49 4.71 20.24 -7.84
C PRO A 49 5.37 21.34 -8.68
N ASN A 50 4.65 21.97 -9.63
CA ASN A 50 5.21 23.02 -10.48
C ASN A 50 5.39 24.36 -9.74
N THR A 51 4.67 24.53 -8.63
CA THR A 51 4.74 25.74 -7.80
C THR A 51 5.81 25.65 -6.72
N LEU A 52 6.38 24.46 -6.51
CA LEU A 52 7.35 24.21 -5.45
C LEU A 52 8.74 24.74 -5.84
N PRO A 53 9.45 25.41 -4.91
CA PRO A 53 10.89 25.63 -5.04
C PRO A 53 11.64 24.31 -5.22
N LEU A 54 12.75 24.32 -5.96
CA LEU A 54 13.51 23.10 -6.31
C LEU A 54 13.78 22.15 -5.13
N LYS A 55 14.17 22.69 -3.97
CA LYS A 55 14.41 21.90 -2.76
C LYS A 55 13.16 21.13 -2.31
N ASP A 56 12.01 21.78 -2.32
CA ASP A 56 10.76 21.23 -1.84
C ASP A 56 10.13 20.31 -2.89
N TYR A 57 10.38 20.57 -4.19
CA TYR A 57 10.07 19.65 -5.29
C TYR A 57 10.82 18.32 -5.16
N ILE A 58 12.14 18.36 -4.93
CA ILE A 58 12.94 17.14 -4.72
C ILE A 58 12.42 16.37 -3.50
N SER A 59 12.14 17.09 -2.41
CA SER A 59 11.56 16.49 -1.20
C SER A 59 10.22 15.82 -1.50
N PHE A 60 9.32 16.52 -2.19
CA PHE A 60 8.03 15.98 -2.64
C PHE A 60 8.19 14.69 -3.43
N LYS A 61 9.12 14.63 -4.40
CA LYS A 61 9.36 13.43 -5.22
C LYS A 61 9.83 12.23 -4.40
N VAL A 62 10.66 12.45 -3.40
CA VAL A 62 11.09 11.37 -2.49
C VAL A 62 9.92 10.91 -1.61
N LEU A 63 9.16 11.86 -1.06
CA LEU A 63 8.06 11.55 -0.14
C LEU A 63 6.87 10.88 -0.87
N GLU A 64 6.60 11.22 -2.13
CA GLU A 64 5.61 10.57 -2.99
C GLU A 64 5.84 9.05 -3.10
N GLN A 65 7.10 8.61 -3.04
CA GLN A 65 7.52 7.22 -3.16
C GLN A 65 7.66 6.49 -1.81
N SER A 66 7.51 7.20 -0.69
CA SER A 66 7.77 6.66 0.67
C SER A 66 6.92 5.46 1.05
N CYS A 67 5.71 5.35 0.51
CA CYS A 67 4.77 4.27 0.80
C CYS A 67 4.83 3.10 -0.21
N VAL A 68 5.68 3.15 -1.23
CA VAL A 68 5.81 2.05 -2.22
C VAL A 68 6.14 0.70 -1.55
N PRO A 69 7.08 0.61 -0.58
CA PRO A 69 7.40 -0.66 0.06
C PRO A 69 6.22 -1.25 0.84
N VAL A 70 5.44 -0.42 1.54
CA VAL A 70 4.29 -0.90 2.33
C VAL A 70 3.12 -1.29 1.44
N ALA A 71 2.90 -0.57 0.33
CA ALA A 71 1.88 -0.92 -0.66
C ALA A 71 2.18 -2.29 -1.30
N SER A 72 3.43 -2.51 -1.72
CA SER A 72 3.85 -3.82 -2.27
C SER A 72 3.75 -4.93 -1.23
N ALA A 73 4.12 -4.68 0.04
CA ALA A 73 3.96 -5.67 1.11
C ALA A 73 2.47 -5.98 1.39
N LEU A 74 1.58 -5.00 1.23
CA LEU A 74 0.15 -5.16 1.44
C LEU A 74 -0.49 -6.11 0.40
N GLU A 75 -0.12 -5.96 -0.87
CA GLU A 75 -0.58 -6.84 -1.96
C GLU A 75 -0.17 -8.29 -1.72
N ASN A 76 1.05 -8.50 -1.23
CA ASN A 76 1.55 -9.85 -0.89
C ASN A 76 0.82 -10.50 0.29
N ILE A 77 0.27 -9.73 1.24
CA ILE A 77 -0.50 -10.28 2.38
C ILE A 77 -1.87 -10.80 1.93
N SER A 78 -2.47 -10.20 0.90
CA SER A 78 -3.72 -10.72 0.31
C SER A 78 -3.52 -12.03 -0.47
N GLU A 79 -2.29 -12.30 -0.94
CA GLU A 79 -1.95 -13.44 -1.79
C GLU A 79 -1.22 -14.56 -1.05
N ALA A 80 -0.85 -14.36 0.21
CA ALA A 80 -0.08 -15.32 1.01
C ALA A 80 -0.88 -16.57 1.40
N GLU A 81 -0.30 -17.75 1.16
CA GLU A 81 -0.83 -19.05 1.60
C GLU A 81 -0.92 -19.15 3.13
N GLU A 82 -1.89 -19.92 3.64
CA GLU A 82 -2.22 -20.06 5.08
C GLU A 82 -1.04 -20.42 6.00
N GLU A 83 0.02 -21.05 5.48
CA GLU A 83 1.20 -21.45 6.24
C GLU A 83 2.14 -20.31 6.63
N LEU A 84 1.98 -19.11 6.06
CA LEU A 84 2.85 -17.98 6.39
C LEU A 84 2.44 -17.34 7.71
N LYS A 85 3.34 -17.50 8.71
CA LYS A 85 3.36 -16.84 10.03
C LYS A 85 2.95 -15.36 9.92
N ASP A 86 2.15 -14.88 10.88
CA ASP A 86 1.66 -13.49 11.02
C ASP A 86 2.62 -12.44 10.42
N GLN A 87 2.26 -11.90 9.25
CA GLN A 87 3.06 -10.96 8.47
C GLN A 87 2.96 -9.52 8.99
N SER A 88 2.13 -9.27 10.02
CA SER A 88 1.91 -7.92 10.58
C SER A 88 3.21 -7.26 11.08
N LYS A 89 4.17 -8.05 11.59
CA LYS A 89 5.47 -7.53 12.05
C LYS A 89 6.31 -6.96 10.92
N LYS A 90 6.32 -7.62 9.76
CA LYS A 90 7.06 -7.15 8.58
C LYS A 90 6.38 -5.93 7.96
N LEU A 91 5.04 -5.95 7.93
CA LEU A 91 4.23 -4.82 7.48
C LEU A 91 4.48 -3.56 8.32
N ARG A 92 4.68 -3.72 9.63
CA ARG A 92 4.93 -2.61 10.55
C ARG A 92 6.18 -1.80 10.21
N VAL A 93 7.28 -2.45 9.83
CA VAL A 93 8.53 -1.74 9.49
C VAL A 93 8.33 -0.85 8.26
N PHE A 94 7.67 -1.36 7.22
CA PHE A 94 7.36 -0.56 6.04
C PHE A 94 6.31 0.52 6.33
N TYR A 95 5.35 0.21 7.21
CA TYR A 95 4.33 1.18 7.64
C TYR A 95 4.95 2.38 8.35
N GLU A 96 5.92 2.17 9.25
CA GLU A 96 6.62 3.26 9.94
C GLU A 96 7.32 4.21 8.95
N GLY A 97 8.00 3.66 7.92
CA GLY A 97 8.59 4.48 6.85
C GLY A 97 7.57 5.26 6.02
N CYS A 98 6.43 4.64 5.69
CA CYS A 98 5.32 5.31 5.01
C CYS A 98 4.70 6.43 5.88
N MET A 99 4.58 6.24 7.19
CA MET A 99 4.10 7.29 8.09
C MET A 99 5.00 8.51 8.08
N GLU A 100 6.32 8.32 8.24
CA GLU A 100 7.29 9.43 8.21
C GLU A 100 7.23 10.20 6.89
N GLY A 101 7.13 9.49 5.76
CA GLY A 101 6.96 10.12 4.46
C GLY A 101 5.63 10.87 4.30
N THR A 102 4.54 10.30 4.83
CA THR A 102 3.21 10.93 4.82
C THR A 102 3.18 12.18 5.70
N LEU A 103 3.86 12.16 6.86
CA LEU A 103 4.03 13.34 7.71
C LEU A 103 4.80 14.45 6.97
N GLY A 104 5.89 14.09 6.28
CA GLY A 104 6.62 15.02 5.42
C GLY A 104 5.75 15.65 4.33
N LEU A 105 4.89 14.86 3.67
CA LEU A 105 3.90 15.37 2.73
C LEU A 105 2.89 16.29 3.41
N GLY A 106 2.44 15.96 4.62
CA GLY A 106 1.56 16.81 5.42
C GLY A 106 2.17 18.17 5.72
N TYR A 107 3.46 18.24 6.05
CA TYR A 107 4.16 19.52 6.23
C TYR A 107 4.26 20.33 4.94
N LEU A 108 4.58 19.68 3.81
CA LEU A 108 4.58 20.36 2.50
C LEU A 108 3.18 20.87 2.14
N TYR A 109 2.17 20.04 2.33
CA TYR A 109 0.78 20.41 2.13
C TYR A 109 0.42 21.62 2.99
N GLN A 110 0.67 21.60 4.30
CA GLN A 110 0.36 22.74 5.17
C GLN A 110 1.07 24.03 4.75
N LYS A 111 2.31 23.93 4.26
CA LYS A 111 3.12 25.07 3.84
C LYS A 111 2.61 25.71 2.54
N TYR A 112 2.01 24.92 1.65
CA TYR A 112 1.65 25.34 0.29
C TYR A 112 0.15 25.30 -0.01
N SER A 113 -0.65 24.71 0.87
CA SER A 113 -2.11 24.78 0.87
C SER A 113 -2.50 26.12 1.49
N LYS A 114 -2.92 27.05 0.64
CA LYS A 114 -3.59 28.28 1.09
C LYS A 114 -5.02 28.00 1.52
#